data_AF-I4A0A0-F1
#
_entry.id   AF-I4A0A0-F1
#
_cell.length_a   1.000
_cell.length_b   1.000
_cell.length_c   1.000
_cell.angle_alpha   90.00
_cell.angle_beta   90.00
_cell.angle_gamma   90.00
#
_symmetry.space_group_name_H-M   'P 1'
#
loop_
_entity.id
_entity.type
_entity.pdbx_description
1 polymer ?
#
loop_
_entity_poly.entity_id
_entity_poly.type
_entity_poly.pdbx_seq_one_letter_code
_entity_poly.pdbx_strand_id
1 'polypeptide(L)'
;MKKVTIKLNPAHLNAMLIALEKVPTITGKAPAQMAVQSIFDELLTKLLKKQVEKRNEPQKKEFKLILKYYEAYALSEVLMRVRELLPHDSFYEKHSVLMINSQIFEQLQP
;
A
#
# COMPACT_ATOMS: atom_id res chain seq x y z
N MET A 1 5.52 -15.62 -12.62
CA MET A 1 4.72 -14.38 -12.46
C MET A 1 5.63 -13.22 -12.11
N LYS A 2 5.47 -12.07 -12.77
CA LYS A 2 6.23 -10.84 -12.51
C LYS A 2 6.07 -10.45 -11.03
N LYS A 3 7.16 -10.09 -10.35
CA LYS A 3 7.16 -9.61 -8.97
C LYS A 3 7.48 -8.12 -8.98
N VAL A 4 6.84 -7.36 -8.11
CA VAL A 4 7.10 -5.93 -7.92
C VAL A 4 7.86 -5.75 -6.61
N THR A 5 8.94 -4.99 -6.65
CA THR A 5 9.75 -4.70 -5.47
C THR A 5 9.60 -3.24 -5.10
N ILE A 6 9.11 -2.98 -3.90
CA ILE A 6 8.96 -1.63 -3.34
C ILE A 6 10.08 -1.42 -2.33
N LYS A 7 10.82 -0.32 -2.45
CA LYS A 7 11.77 0.14 -1.43
C LYS A 7 11.06 1.13 -0.52
N LEU A 8 11.10 0.89 0.78
CA LEU A 8 10.51 1.78 1.78
C LEU A 8 11.23 1.64 3.12
N ASN A 9 10.93 2.55 4.03
CA ASN A 9 11.40 2.50 5.42
C ASN A 9 10.19 2.35 6.37
N PRO A 10 10.40 2.08 7.67
CA PRO A 10 9.31 1.91 8.62
C PRO A 10 8.37 3.13 8.69
N ALA A 11 8.90 4.36 8.55
CA ALA A 11 8.08 5.57 8.60
C ALA A 11 7.08 5.65 7.43
N HIS A 12 7.52 5.35 6.21
CA HIS A 12 6.65 5.29 5.03
C HIS A 12 5.65 4.13 5.10
N LEU A 13 6.04 2.98 5.64
CA LEU A 13 5.10 1.86 5.88
C LEU A 13 3.99 2.30 6.83
N ASN A 14 4.34 2.92 7.95
CA ASN A 14 3.39 3.38 8.96
C ASN A 14 2.46 4.45 8.40
N ALA A 15 2.99 5.44 7.67
CA ALA A 15 2.18 6.47 7.04
C ALA A 15 1.19 5.92 6.01
N MET A 16 1.60 4.93 5.21
CA MET A 16 0.69 4.24 4.30
C MET A 16 -0.40 3.49 5.07
N LEU A 17 -0.05 2.78 6.15
CA LEU A 17 -1.04 2.05 6.95
C LEU A 17 -2.05 2.99 7.64
N ILE A 18 -1.59 4.11 8.17
CA ILE A 18 -2.46 5.18 8.72
C ILE A 18 -3.38 5.71 7.62
N ALA A 19 -2.87 5.91 6.40
CA ALA A 19 -3.69 6.34 5.27
C ALA A 19 -4.82 5.37 4.96
N LEU A 20 -4.49 4.07 4.94
CA LEU A 20 -5.43 2.98 4.68
C LEU A 20 -6.47 2.84 5.80
N GLU A 21 -6.11 3.13 7.04
CA GLU A 21 -7.04 3.11 8.18
C GLU A 21 -8.02 4.30 8.16
N LYS A 22 -7.54 5.49 7.75
CA LYS A 22 -8.35 6.71 7.69
C LYS A 22 -9.42 6.71 6.59
N VAL A 23 -9.21 5.94 5.52
CA VAL A 23 -10.11 5.90 4.38
C VAL A 23 -10.81 4.54 4.36
N PRO A 24 -12.13 4.47 4.64
CA PRO A 24 -12.86 3.23 4.54
C PRO A 24 -12.69 2.65 3.14
N THR A 25 -12.30 1.38 3.05
CA THR A 25 -12.38 0.62 1.79
C THR A 25 -13.85 0.54 1.40
N ILE A 26 -14.28 1.39 0.47
CA ILE A 26 -15.63 1.34 -0.07
C ILE A 26 -15.74 0.04 -0.88
N THR A 27 -16.33 -0.95 -0.22
CA THR A 27 -16.63 -2.27 -0.77
C THR A 27 -17.88 -2.15 -1.63
N GLY A 28 -17.69 -2.22 -2.95
CA GLY A 28 -18.83 -2.41 -3.84
C GLY A 28 -19.21 -3.90 -3.89
N LYS A 29 -20.49 -4.18 -4.16
CA LYS A 29 -21.06 -5.55 -4.16
C LYS A 29 -20.77 -6.35 -5.43
N ALA A 30 -20.08 -5.76 -6.41
CA ALA A 30 -19.77 -6.46 -7.66
C ALA A 30 -18.72 -7.56 -7.43
N PRO A 31 -18.84 -8.74 -8.06
CA PRO A 31 -17.88 -9.84 -7.87
C PRO A 31 -16.41 -9.46 -8.08
N ALA A 32 -16.14 -8.61 -9.08
CA ALA A 32 -14.79 -8.11 -9.35
C ALA A 32 -14.24 -7.26 -8.18
N GLN A 33 -15.07 -6.43 -7.57
CA GLN A 33 -14.69 -5.60 -6.44
C GLN A 33 -14.47 -6.43 -5.17
N MET A 34 -15.30 -7.46 -4.96
CA MET A 34 -15.09 -8.42 -3.87
C MET A 34 -13.79 -9.20 -4.02
N ALA A 35 -13.41 -9.59 -5.25
CA ALA A 35 -12.15 -10.27 -5.51
C ALA A 35 -10.93 -9.37 -5.23
N VAL A 36 -10.98 -8.10 -5.67
CA VAL A 36 -9.95 -7.10 -5.36
C VAL A 36 -9.85 -6.86 -3.85
N GLN A 37 -10.99 -6.78 -3.16
CA GLN A 37 -11.01 -6.64 -1.69
C GLN A 37 -10.37 -7.85 -1.00
N SER A 38 -10.70 -9.08 -1.41
CA SER A 38 -10.09 -10.28 -0.84
C SER A 38 -8.57 -10.31 -1.01
N ILE A 39 -8.07 -9.93 -2.20
CA ILE A 39 -6.62 -9.81 -2.45
C ILE A 39 -6.02 -8.71 -1.56
N PHE A 40 -6.73 -7.60 -1.40
CA PHE A 40 -6.30 -6.49 -0.57
C PHE A 40 -6.27 -6.84 0.92
N ASP A 41 -7.23 -7.59 1.45
CA ASP A 41 -7.26 -8.01 2.86
C ASP A 41 -6.10 -8.95 3.20
N GLU A 42 -5.77 -9.87 2.29
CA GLU A 42 -4.57 -10.70 2.39
C GLU A 42 -3.30 -9.85 2.38
N LEU A 43 -3.25 -8.86 1.48
CA LEU A 43 -2.12 -7.93 1.39
C LEU A 43 -2.01 -7.06 2.65
N LEU A 44 -3.11 -6.55 3.19
CA LEU A 44 -3.14 -5.72 4.39
C LEU A 44 -2.58 -6.51 5.58
N THR A 45 -2.98 -7.77 5.72
CA THR A 45 -2.41 -8.67 6.73
C THR A 45 -0.90 -8.80 6.59
N LYS A 46 -0.39 -8.93 5.35
CA LYS A 46 1.05 -8.98 5.06
C LYS A 46 1.76 -7.66 5.41
N LEU A 47 1.15 -6.51 5.11
CA LEU A 47 1.69 -5.19 5.44
C LEU A 47 1.76 -4.96 6.96
N LEU A 48 0.71 -5.35 7.70
CA LEU A 48 0.67 -5.28 9.16
C LEU A 48 1.72 -6.20 9.81
N LYS A 49 1.89 -7.43 9.31
CA LYS A 49 2.99 -8.30 9.74
C LYS A 49 4.34 -7.62 9.51
N LYS A 50 4.52 -6.97 8.36
CA LYS A 50 5.75 -6.26 8.04
C LYS A 50 6.00 -5.07 8.98
N GLN A 51 4.96 -4.36 9.38
CA GLN A 51 5.04 -3.29 10.36
C GLN A 51 5.55 -3.84 11.72
N VAL A 52 4.99 -4.95 12.18
CA VAL A 52 5.43 -5.60 13.43
C VAL A 52 6.87 -6.06 13.35
N GLU A 53 7.29 -6.70 12.24
CA GLU A 53 8.67 -7.11 12.01
C GLU A 53 9.66 -5.94 12.07
N LYS A 54 9.22 -4.75 11.64
CA LYS A 54 10.06 -3.56 11.45
C LYS A 54 9.94 -2.52 12.56
N ARG A 55 9.11 -2.77 13.58
CA ARG A 55 8.81 -1.81 14.66
C ARG A 55 10.03 -1.35 15.46
N ASN A 56 11.03 -2.21 15.60
CA ASN A 56 12.26 -1.93 16.35
C ASN A 56 13.43 -1.49 15.45
N GLU A 57 13.23 -1.43 14.13
CA GLU A 57 14.26 -0.92 13.22
C GLU A 57 14.27 0.61 13.20
N PRO A 58 15.43 1.25 12.90
CA PRO A 58 15.48 2.69 12.71
C PRO A 58 14.46 3.14 11.66
N GLN A 59 13.73 4.22 11.93
CA GLN A 59 12.64 4.69 11.06
C GLN A 59 13.08 5.07 9.65
N LYS A 60 14.38 5.30 9.44
CA LYS A 60 15.01 5.60 8.14
C LYS A 60 15.67 4.38 7.47
N LYS A 61 15.72 3.22 8.13
CA LYS A 61 16.36 2.02 7.59
C LYS A 61 15.52 1.47 6.45
N GLU A 62 16.06 1.51 5.24
CA GLU A 62 15.38 0.99 4.06
C GLU A 62 15.29 -0.54 4.08
N PHE A 63 14.17 -1.05 3.57
CA PHE A 63 13.96 -2.45 3.29
C PHE A 63 13.15 -2.62 2.00
N LYS A 64 13.16 -3.84 1.47
CA LYS A 64 12.41 -4.22 0.28
C LYS A 64 11.15 -5.00 0.66
N LEU A 65 10.00 -4.60 0.12
CA LEU A 65 8.76 -5.36 0.13
C LEU A 65 8.54 -5.95 -1.26
N ILE A 66 8.40 -7.27 -1.33
CA ILE A 66 8.18 -7.98 -2.60
C ILE A 66 6.73 -8.41 -2.68
N LEU A 67 6.05 -7.94 -3.72
CA LEU A 67 4.65 -8.23 -4.01
C LEU A 67 4.55 -9.06 -5.29
N LYS A 68 3.55 -9.94 -5.35
CA LYS A 68 3.13 -10.55 -6.61
C LYS A 68 2.48 -9.48 -7.50
N TYR A 69 2.49 -9.67 -8.82
CA TYR A 69 1.92 -8.69 -9.76
C TYR A 69 0.50 -8.24 -9.37
N TYR A 70 -0.41 -9.18 -9.08
CA TYR A 70 -1.79 -8.87 -8.71
C TYR A 70 -1.91 -8.20 -7.33
N GLU A 71 -1.03 -8.53 -6.38
CA GLU A 71 -0.96 -7.84 -5.08
C GLU A 71 -0.55 -6.39 -5.27
N ALA A 72 0.45 -6.15 -6.13
CA ALA A 72 0.93 -4.81 -6.43
C ALA A 72 -0.13 -4.00 -7.19
N TYR A 73 -0.83 -4.62 -8.14
CA TYR A 73 -1.94 -3.99 -8.85
C TYR A 73 -3.08 -3.60 -7.89
N ALA A 74 -3.53 -4.52 -7.04
CA ALA A 74 -4.55 -4.24 -6.04
C ALA A 74 -4.13 -3.11 -5.07
N LEU A 75 -2.86 -3.11 -4.63
CA LEU A 75 -2.33 -2.03 -3.80
C LEU A 75 -2.39 -0.68 -4.51
N SER A 76 -1.97 -0.63 -5.78
CA SER A 76 -1.95 0.61 -6.57
C SER A 76 -3.34 1.23 -6.69
N GLU A 77 -4.35 0.42 -7.03
CA GLU A 77 -5.75 0.87 -7.16
C GLU A 77 -6.27 1.44 -5.84
N VAL A 78 -6.01 0.77 -4.72
CA VAL A 78 -6.44 1.23 -3.39
C VAL A 78 -5.70 2.50 -2.98
N LEU A 79 -4.39 2.58 -3.20
CA LEU A 79 -3.57 3.74 -2.85
C LEU A 79 -3.96 5.00 -3.63
N MET A 80 -4.30 4.87 -4.91
CA MET A 80 -4.81 5.99 -5.71
C MET A 80 -6.08 6.58 -5.09
N ARG A 81 -7.05 5.72 -4.75
CA ARG A 81 -8.30 6.13 -4.14
C ARG A 81 -8.09 6.74 -2.76
N VAL A 82 -7.25 6.12 -1.93
CA VAL A 82 -6.94 6.62 -0.58
C VAL A 82 -6.32 8.01 -0.65
N ARG A 83 -5.40 8.25 -1.58
CA ARG A 83 -4.79 9.57 -1.76
C ARG A 83 -5.81 10.67 -2.06
N GLU A 84 -6.82 10.38 -2.87
CA GLU A 84 -7.89 11.32 -3.21
C GLU A 84 -8.81 11.62 -2.02
N LEU A 85 -9.09 10.61 -1.20
CA LEU A 85 -10.02 10.70 -0.07
C LEU A 85 -9.35 11.17 1.24
N LEU A 86 -8.02 11.17 1.31
CA LEU A 86 -7.30 11.63 2.49
C LEU A 86 -7.57 13.13 2.74
N PRO A 87 -7.76 13.53 4.02
CA PRO A 87 -7.83 14.94 4.41
C PRO A 87 -6.68 15.79 3.87
N HIS A 88 -6.93 17.08 3.63
CA HIS A 88 -5.94 18.00 3.06
C HIS A 88 -4.69 18.16 3.92
N ASP A 89 -4.81 18.02 5.23
CA ASP A 89 -3.74 18.13 6.23
C ASP A 89 -2.88 16.86 6.37
N SER A 90 -3.27 15.74 5.76
CA SER A 90 -2.52 14.46 5.79
C SER A 90 -1.37 14.45 4.78
N PHE A 91 -0.49 15.47 4.84
CA PHE A 91 0.59 15.69 3.87
C PHE A 91 1.58 14.53 3.80
N TYR A 92 1.99 14.00 4.95
CA TYR A 92 3.01 12.96 5.03
C TYR A 92 2.49 11.62 4.51
N GLU A 93 1.24 11.29 4.81
CA GLU A 93 0.54 10.13 4.29
C GLU A 93 0.35 10.23 2.79
N LYS A 94 -0.14 11.38 2.28
CA LYS A 94 -0.28 11.61 0.83
C LYS A 94 1.04 11.46 0.09
N HIS A 95 2.13 11.99 0.66
CA HIS A 95 3.47 11.85 0.08
C HIS A 95 3.94 10.38 0.09
N SER A 96 3.78 9.67 1.20
CA SER A 96 4.19 8.27 1.33
C SER A 96 3.41 7.36 0.39
N VAL A 97 2.09 7.57 0.29
CA VAL A 97 1.20 6.88 -0.65
C VAL A 97 1.63 7.12 -2.10
N LEU A 98 1.89 8.38 -2.48
CA LEU A 98 2.32 8.72 -3.84
C LEU A 98 3.65 8.06 -4.19
N MET A 99 4.64 8.14 -3.30
CA MET A 99 5.97 7.57 -3.51
C MET A 99 5.92 6.05 -3.68
N ILE A 100 5.12 5.35 -2.87
CA ILE A 100 4.92 3.90 -3.00
C ILE A 100 4.20 3.57 -4.31
N ASN A 101 3.16 4.33 -4.65
CA ASN A 101 2.37 4.09 -5.85
C ASN A 101 3.18 4.30 -7.14
N SER A 102 4.04 5.31 -7.20
CA SER A 102 4.93 5.53 -8.34
C SER A 102 5.88 4.34 -8.58
N GLN A 103 6.50 3.81 -7.52
CA GLN A 103 7.38 2.63 -7.63
C GLN A 103 6.64 1.40 -8.17
N ILE A 104 5.37 1.22 -7.76
CA ILE A 104 4.53 0.13 -8.26
C ILE A 104 4.22 0.35 -9.74
N PHE A 105 3.73 1.54 -10.09
CA PHE A 105 3.29 1.88 -11.45
C PHE A 105 4.42 1.71 -12.47
N GLU A 106 5.63 2.16 -12.16
CA GLU A 106 6.83 1.99 -13.00
C GLU A 106 7.12 0.51 -13.34
N GLN A 107 6.83 -0.40 -12.42
CA GLN A 107 7.10 -1.84 -12.60
C GLN A 107 5.91 -2.61 -13.19
N LEU A 108 4.70 -2.04 -13.16
CA LEU A 108 3.50 -2.62 -13.76
C LEU A 108 3.39 -2.37 -15.26
N GLN A 109 4.19 -1.45 -15.83
CA GLN A 109 4.22 -1.19 -17.27
C GLN A 109 4.56 -2.46 -18.07
N PRO A 110 3.97 -2.65 -19.27
CA PRO A 110 4.20 -3.81 -20.14
C PRO A 110 5.67 -4.06 -20.43
#